data_AF-A0A4W5RQW3-F1
#
_entry.id   AF-A0A4W5RQW3-F1
#
_cell.length_a   1.000
_cell.length_b   1.000
_cell.length_c   1.000
_cell.angle_alpha   90.00
_cell.angle_beta   90.00
_cell.angle_gamma   90.00
#
_symmetry.space_group_name_H-M   'P 1'
#
loop_
_entity.id
_entity.type
_entity.pdbx_description
1 polymer ?
#
loop_
_entity_poly.entity_id
_entity_poly.type
_entity_poly.pdbx_seq_one_letter_code
_entity_poly.pdbx_strand_id
1 'polypeptide(L)'
;MDCQGLVARLIMDFVLLTTAVEVAPRWRELAEKLARVNKQQMEQYDAPHRDKNGLVDNESMWKPAYDFLLTWAAQIGDSYRDVIQELHLGLDRMKNPITKRWKHLTGTLILVNSLDTLRSSAFSPVALGDYAI
;
A
#
# COMPACT_ATOMS: atom_id res chain seq x y z
N MET A 1 -12.15 8.20 14.28
CA MET A 1 -11.63 6.91 13.77
C MET A 1 -11.86 5.89 14.86
N ASP A 2 -12.52 4.77 14.55
CA ASP A 2 -12.70 3.67 15.50
C ASP A 2 -11.50 2.69 15.45
N CYS A 3 -11.45 1.70 16.34
CA CYS A 3 -10.32 0.77 16.42
C CYS A 3 -10.07 0.03 15.09
N GLN A 4 -11.13 -0.28 14.34
CA GLN A 4 -11.01 -0.94 13.04
C GLN A 4 -10.45 0.00 11.97
N GLY A 5 -10.89 1.26 11.94
CA GLY A 5 -10.31 2.28 11.07
C GLY A 5 -8.82 2.51 11.35
N LEU A 6 -8.40 2.47 12.62
CA LEU A 6 -6.98 2.55 13.00
C LEU A 6 -6.20 1.33 12.49
N VAL A 7 -6.73 0.12 12.68
CA VAL A 7 -6.11 -1.11 12.16
C VAL A 7 -5.98 -1.06 10.64
N ALA A 8 -7.03 -0.63 9.93
CA ALA A 8 -7.00 -0.51 8.48
C ALA A 8 -5.94 0.51 8.00
N ARG A 9 -5.81 1.64 8.71
CA ARG A 9 -4.78 2.65 8.41
C ARG A 9 -3.38 2.10 8.63
N LEU A 10 -3.13 1.44 9.76
CA LEU A 10 -1.82 0.83 10.06
C LEU A 10 -1.45 -0.24 9.04
N ILE A 11 -2.42 -1.06 8.62
CA ILE A 11 -2.22 -2.05 7.55
C ILE A 11 -1.81 -1.36 6.25
N MET A 12 -2.50 -0.29 5.85
CA MET A 12 -2.17 0.45 4.64
C MET A 12 -0.76 1.07 4.72
N ASP A 13 -0.43 1.76 5.81
CA ASP A 13 0.90 2.38 5.99
C ASP A 13 2.01 1.32 5.93
N PHE A 14 1.78 0.13 6.49
CA PHE A 14 2.71 -1.00 6.42
C PHE A 14 2.84 -1.57 5.00
N VAL A 15 1.72 -1.69 4.26
CA VAL A 15 1.72 -2.11 2.86
C VAL A 15 2.53 -1.13 2.01
N LEU A 16 2.35 0.18 2.18
CA LEU A 16 3.11 1.18 1.42
C LEU A 16 4.61 1.09 1.72
N LEU A 17 4.98 0.99 3.02
CA LEU A 17 6.39 0.89 3.42
C LEU A 17 7.05 -0.39 2.90
N THR A 18 6.41 -1.53 3.11
CA THR A 18 6.97 -2.82 2.67
C THR A 18 7.01 -2.91 1.14
N THR A 19 6.04 -2.31 0.43
CA THR A 19 6.10 -2.22 -1.03
C THR A 19 7.29 -1.40 -1.47
N ALA A 20 7.52 -0.24 -0.86
CA ALA A 20 8.66 0.63 -1.16
C ALA A 20 10.00 -0.10 -1.00
N VAL A 21 10.14 -0.88 0.07
CA VAL A 21 11.33 -1.71 0.34
C VAL A 21 11.48 -2.83 -0.68
N GLU A 22 10.40 -3.50 -1.06
CA GLU A 22 10.45 -4.63 -1.98
C GLU A 22 10.71 -4.19 -3.44
N VAL A 23 10.15 -3.04 -3.87
CA VAL A 23 10.39 -2.52 -5.23
C VAL A 23 11.77 -1.86 -5.36
N ALA A 24 12.22 -1.14 -4.32
CA ALA A 24 13.50 -0.44 -4.23
C ALA A 24 13.93 0.20 -5.58
N PRO A 25 15.07 -0.10 -6.26
CA PRO A 25 15.41 0.46 -7.58
C PRO A 25 14.31 0.47 -8.65
N ARG A 26 13.36 -0.47 -8.57
CA ARG A 26 12.26 -0.62 -9.53
C ARG A 26 11.06 0.27 -9.23
N TRP A 27 11.11 1.12 -8.21
CA TRP A 27 10.00 2.02 -7.88
C TRP A 27 9.60 2.94 -9.03
N ARG A 28 10.55 3.35 -9.88
CA ARG A 28 10.29 4.19 -11.06
C ARG A 28 9.38 3.49 -12.07
N GLU A 29 9.63 2.20 -12.29
CA GLU A 29 8.75 1.35 -13.12
C GLU A 29 7.34 1.32 -12.52
N LEU A 30 7.22 1.15 -11.20
CA LEU A 30 5.92 1.16 -10.52
C LEU A 30 5.23 2.53 -10.64
N ALA A 31 5.96 3.64 -10.46
CA ALA A 31 5.43 4.99 -10.56
C ALA A 31 4.87 5.30 -11.96
N GLU A 32 5.54 4.81 -13.01
CA GLU A 32 5.00 4.87 -14.38
C GLU A 32 3.69 4.08 -14.52
N LYS A 33 3.59 2.89 -13.92
CA LYS A 33 2.37 2.04 -13.99
C LYS A 33 1.20 2.61 -13.19
N LEU A 34 1.47 3.23 -12.05
CA LEU A 34 0.43 3.76 -11.15
C LEU A 34 -0.06 5.14 -11.55
N ALA A 35 0.83 6.04 -11.93
CA ALA A 35 0.50 7.46 -12.12
C ALA A 35 1.12 8.10 -13.36
N ARG A 36 1.74 7.31 -14.25
CA ARG A 36 2.43 7.79 -15.47
C ARG A 36 3.45 8.90 -15.16
N VAL A 37 4.11 8.78 -14.01
CA VAL A 37 5.12 9.74 -13.54
C VAL A 37 6.23 9.82 -14.58
N ASN A 38 6.62 11.02 -14.98
CA ASN A 38 7.72 11.21 -15.92
C ASN A 38 9.08 11.30 -15.20
N LYS A 39 10.19 11.25 -15.95
CA LYS A 39 11.54 11.29 -15.38
C LYS A 39 11.81 12.54 -14.53
N GLN A 40 11.33 13.70 -14.95
CA GLN A 40 11.52 14.95 -14.20
C GLN A 40 10.80 14.91 -12.84
N GLN A 41 9.60 14.37 -12.79
CA GLN A 41 8.86 14.17 -11.54
C GLN A 41 9.54 13.12 -10.65
N MET A 42 10.12 12.05 -11.22
CA MET A 42 10.89 11.07 -10.44
C MET A 42 12.11 11.71 -9.78
N GLU A 43 12.81 12.60 -10.48
CA GLU A 43 13.98 13.31 -9.92
C GLU A 43 13.62 14.17 -8.71
N GLN A 44 12.39 14.67 -8.62
CA GLN A 44 11.92 15.43 -7.46
C GLN A 44 11.83 14.54 -6.21
N TYR A 45 11.44 13.28 -6.36
CA TYR A 45 11.45 12.31 -5.27
C TYR A 45 12.87 11.86 -4.93
N ASP A 46 13.77 11.75 -5.91
CA ASP A 46 15.16 11.37 -5.66
C ASP A 46 15.96 12.46 -4.95
N ALA A 47 15.72 13.74 -5.29
CA ALA A 47 16.56 14.87 -4.88
C ALA A 47 16.82 14.96 -3.36
N PRO A 48 15.85 14.75 -2.46
CA PRO A 48 16.08 14.81 -1.00
C PRO A 48 16.96 13.68 -0.46
N HIS A 49 17.09 12.58 -1.21
CA HIS A 49 17.79 11.35 -0.78
C HIS A 49 19.15 11.15 -1.46
N ARG A 50 19.59 12.12 -2.27
CA ARG A 50 20.90 12.09 -2.92
C ARG A 50 22.01 12.25 -1.89
N ASP A 51 23.07 11.47 -2.06
CA ASP A 51 24.29 11.58 -1.29
C ASP A 51 25.13 12.79 -1.74
N LYS A 52 26.31 12.94 -1.15
CA LYS A 52 27.30 13.99 -1.50
C LYS A 52 27.76 13.95 -2.97
N ASN A 53 27.58 12.84 -3.67
CA ASN A 53 27.91 12.68 -5.08
C ASN A 53 26.70 12.97 -5.99
N GLY A 54 25.54 13.31 -5.42
CA GLY A 54 24.31 13.57 -6.17
C GLY A 54 23.58 12.30 -6.59
N LEU A 55 23.93 11.12 -6.04
CA LEU A 55 23.32 9.84 -6.38
C LEU A 55 22.52 9.30 -5.18
N VAL A 56 21.41 8.62 -5.46
CA VAL A 56 20.69 7.87 -4.42
C VAL A 56 21.33 6.50 -4.31
N ASP A 57 21.81 6.15 -3.12
CA ASP A 57 22.33 4.82 -2.85
C ASP A 57 21.26 3.75 -3.06
N ASN A 58 21.65 2.61 -3.63
CA ASN A 58 20.71 1.53 -3.97
C ASN A 58 20.01 0.95 -2.72
N GLU A 59 20.70 0.85 -1.59
CA GLU A 59 20.10 0.36 -0.34
C GLU A 59 19.12 1.39 0.26
N SER A 60 19.24 2.66 -0.13
CA SER A 60 18.35 3.75 0.30
C SER A 60 17.21 4.04 -0.67
N MET A 61 17.11 3.33 -1.80
CA MET A 61 16.12 3.62 -2.84
C MET A 61 14.67 3.37 -2.41
N TRP A 62 14.45 2.67 -1.31
CA TRP A 62 13.12 2.54 -0.71
C TRP A 62 12.56 3.88 -0.21
N LYS A 63 13.41 4.87 0.11
CA LYS A 63 12.97 6.18 0.60
C LYS A 63 12.24 7.02 -0.46
N PRO A 64 12.81 7.30 -1.65
CA PRO A 64 12.06 7.99 -2.70
C PRO A 64 10.84 7.18 -3.17
N ALA A 65 10.93 5.84 -3.15
CA ALA A 65 9.79 4.97 -3.43
C ALA A 65 8.65 5.18 -2.44
N TYR A 66 8.97 5.28 -1.14
CA TYR A 66 7.98 5.49 -0.09
C TYR A 66 7.36 6.88 -0.17
N ASP A 67 8.15 7.93 -0.41
CA ASP A 67 7.64 9.30 -0.59
C ASP A 67 6.67 9.39 -1.76
N PHE A 68 7.00 8.74 -2.88
CA PHE A 68 6.11 8.62 -4.03
C PHE A 68 4.81 7.89 -3.64
N LEU A 69 4.91 6.73 -3.00
CA LEU A 69 3.73 5.93 -2.63
C LEU A 69 2.82 6.64 -1.63
N LEU A 70 3.37 7.38 -0.67
CA LEU A 70 2.60 8.22 0.25
C LEU A 70 1.84 9.31 -0.50
N THR A 71 2.52 10.01 -1.41
CA THR A 71 1.91 11.08 -2.21
C THR A 71 0.83 10.52 -3.14
N TRP A 72 1.10 9.40 -3.80
CA TRP A 72 0.16 8.72 -4.68
C TRP A 72 -1.06 8.20 -3.92
N ALA A 73 -0.88 7.54 -2.78
CA ALA A 73 -2.00 7.05 -1.96
C ALA A 73 -2.89 8.20 -1.49
N ALA A 74 -2.31 9.34 -1.11
CA ALA A 74 -3.06 10.53 -0.73
C ALA A 74 -3.94 11.09 -1.88
N GLN A 75 -3.56 10.88 -3.15
CA GLN A 75 -4.37 11.29 -4.30
C GLN A 75 -5.61 10.40 -4.53
N ILE A 76 -5.57 9.14 -4.08
CA ILE A 76 -6.71 8.22 -4.14
C ILE A 76 -7.74 8.55 -3.05
N GLY A 77 -7.28 9.10 -1.92
CA GLY A 77 -8.12 9.54 -0.81
C GLY A 77 -8.16 8.54 0.36
N ASP A 78 -9.24 8.58 1.14
CA ASP A 78 -9.30 7.88 2.43
C ASP A 78 -9.65 6.38 2.32
N SER A 79 -9.91 5.86 1.12
CA SER A 79 -10.25 4.46 0.91
C SER A 79 -9.01 3.57 0.87
N TYR A 80 -8.65 3.02 2.04
CA TYR A 80 -7.54 2.07 2.17
C TYR A 80 -7.73 0.82 1.29
N ARG A 81 -8.97 0.42 1.00
CA ARG A 81 -9.28 -0.70 0.08
C ARG A 81 -8.83 -0.37 -1.34
N ASP A 82 -9.21 0.81 -1.82
CA ASP A 82 -8.90 1.23 -3.19
C ASP A 82 -7.40 1.45 -3.37
N VAL A 83 -6.73 2.05 -2.38
CA VAL A 83 -5.27 2.21 -2.38
C VAL A 83 -4.56 0.86 -2.52
N ILE A 84 -4.89 -0.12 -1.67
CA ILE A 84 -4.21 -1.42 -1.69
C ILE A 84 -4.56 -2.19 -2.98
N GLN A 85 -5.80 -2.07 -3.48
CA GLN A 85 -6.25 -2.72 -4.71
C GLN A 85 -5.50 -2.16 -5.93
N GLU A 86 -5.45 -0.85 -6.09
CA GLU A 86 -4.74 -0.20 -7.21
C GLU A 86 -3.24 -0.45 -7.14
N LEU A 87 -2.66 -0.48 -5.93
CA LEU A 87 -1.26 -0.82 -5.74
C LEU A 87 -0.95 -2.24 -6.24
N HIS A 88 -1.80 -3.19 -5.87
CA HIS A 88 -1.67 -4.59 -6.31
C HIS A 88 -1.73 -4.70 -7.84
N LEU A 89 -2.71 -4.03 -8.48
CA LEU A 89 -2.82 -3.98 -9.94
C LEU A 89 -1.61 -3.33 -10.61
N GLY A 90 -1.05 -2.27 -10.02
CA GLY A 90 0.16 -1.62 -10.51
C GLY A 90 1.38 -2.54 -10.48
N LEU A 91 1.55 -3.27 -9.37
CA LEU A 91 2.63 -4.25 -9.21
C LEU A 91 2.50 -5.43 -10.20
N ASP A 92 1.27 -5.87 -10.49
CA ASP A 92 0.98 -6.92 -11.48
C ASP A 92 1.32 -6.49 -12.92
N ARG A 93 1.26 -5.19 -13.22
CA ARG A 93 1.58 -4.62 -14.54
C ARG A 93 3.08 -4.38 -14.76
N MET A 94 3.93 -4.62 -13.76
CA MET A 94 5.38 -4.54 -13.91
C MET A 94 5.89 -5.68 -14.81
N LYS A 95 6.98 -5.46 -15.54
CA LYS A 95 7.62 -6.43 -16.45
C LYS A 95 7.96 -7.73 -15.74
N ASN A 96 8.40 -7.64 -14.48
CA ASN A 96 8.61 -8.76 -13.58
C ASN A 96 7.77 -8.55 -12.31
N PRO A 97 6.51 -9.01 -12.28
CA PRO A 97 5.62 -8.76 -11.15
C PRO A 97 6.17 -9.35 -9.85
N ILE A 98 6.26 -8.50 -8.83
CA ILE A 98 6.75 -8.90 -7.50
C ILE A 98 5.70 -9.76 -6.78
N THR A 99 4.41 -9.52 -7.07
CA THR A 99 3.23 -10.24 -6.56
C THR A 99 3.32 -11.76 -6.71
N LYS A 100 4.04 -12.27 -7.72
CA LYS A 100 4.25 -13.72 -7.92
C LYS A 100 4.98 -14.38 -6.74
N ARG A 101 5.90 -13.65 -6.11
CA ARG A 101 6.69 -14.12 -4.95
C ARG A 101 6.17 -13.53 -3.64
N TRP A 102 5.57 -12.35 -3.71
CA TRP A 102 5.13 -11.60 -2.54
C TRP A 102 3.64 -11.81 -2.22
N LYS A 103 3.32 -13.03 -1.77
CA LYS A 103 1.94 -13.45 -1.46
C LYS A 103 1.29 -12.69 -0.29
N HIS A 104 2.10 -12.04 0.56
CA HIS A 104 1.61 -11.30 1.73
C HIS A 104 0.73 -10.10 1.33
N LEU A 105 0.99 -9.46 0.19
CA LEU A 105 0.14 -8.37 -0.30
C LEU A 105 -1.26 -8.85 -0.65
N THR A 106 -1.37 -9.99 -1.35
CA THR A 106 -2.67 -10.63 -1.64
C THR A 106 -3.40 -11.03 -0.35
N GLY A 107 -2.68 -11.59 0.63
CA GLY A 107 -3.26 -11.91 1.95
C GLY A 107 -3.80 -10.67 2.67
N THR A 108 -3.08 -9.54 2.56
CA THR A 108 -3.49 -8.26 3.15
C THR A 108 -4.74 -7.72 2.48
N LEU A 109 -4.84 -7.78 1.14
CA LEU A 109 -6.07 -7.44 0.41
C LEU A 109 -7.27 -8.26 0.85
N ILE A 110 -7.10 -9.57 1.02
CA ILE A 110 -8.16 -10.47 1.48
C ILE A 110 -8.61 -10.06 2.90
N LEU A 111 -7.65 -9.84 3.80
CA LEU A 111 -7.93 -9.43 5.19
C LEU A 111 -8.71 -8.12 5.20
N VAL A 112 -8.19 -7.08 4.54
CA VAL A 112 -8.78 -5.75 4.48
C VAL A 112 -10.19 -5.79 3.90
N ASN A 113 -10.42 -6.63 2.89
CA ASN A 113 -11.75 -6.80 2.32
C ASN A 113 -12.73 -7.50 3.29
N SER A 114 -12.21 -8.43 4.08
CA SER A 114 -12.97 -9.23 5.03
C SER A 114 -13.21 -8.53 6.38
N LEU A 115 -12.50 -7.44 6.68
CA LEU A 115 -12.54 -6.79 8.00
C LEU A 115 -13.96 -6.45 8.48
N ASP A 116 -14.81 -5.97 7.58
CA ASP A 116 -16.19 -5.59 7.91
C ASP A 116 -17.07 -6.82 8.23
N THR A 117 -16.97 -7.87 7.41
CA THR A 117 -17.62 -9.15 7.65
C THR A 117 -17.15 -9.80 8.95
N LEU A 118 -15.84 -9.76 9.22
CA LEU A 118 -15.24 -10.30 10.44
C LEU A 118 -15.74 -9.56 11.68
N ARG A 119 -15.81 -8.23 11.64
CA ARG A 119 -16.40 -7.43 12.73
C ARG A 119 -17.86 -7.80 12.94
N SER A 120 -18.66 -7.81 11.87
CA SER A 120 -20.09 -8.11 11.94
C SER A 120 -20.34 -9.49 12.50
N SER A 121 -19.50 -10.47 12.16
CA SER A 121 -19.59 -11.84 12.67
C SER A 121 -19.16 -11.96 14.14
N ALA A 122 -18.09 -11.26 14.53
CA ALA A 122 -17.54 -11.33 15.89
C ALA A 122 -18.41 -10.61 16.94
N PHE A 123 -19.13 -9.56 16.51
CA PHE A 123 -19.97 -8.74 17.39
C PHE A 123 -21.45 -8.76 17.00
N SER A 124 -21.88 -9.79 16.26
CA SER A 124 -23.29 -9.95 15.94
C SER A 124 -24.08 -9.99 17.25
N PRO A 125 -25.09 -9.11 17.45
CA PRO A 125 -25.96 -9.23 18.58
C PRO A 125 -26.74 -10.53 18.37
N VAL A 126 -26.29 -11.61 19.01
CA VAL A 126 -27.18 -12.74 19.28
C VAL A 126 -28.38 -12.11 19.93
N ALA A 127 -29.52 -12.15 19.24
CA ALA A 127 -30.78 -11.67 19.77
C ALA A 127 -31.00 -12.43 21.10
N LEU A 128 -30.72 -11.75 22.20
CA LEU A 128 -31.13 -12.12 23.56
C LEU A 128 -32.67 -12.09 23.71
N GLY A 129 -33.41 -12.27 22.60
CA GLY A 129 -34.86 -12.19 22.51
C GLY A 129 -35.55 -13.52 22.26
N ASP A 130 -34.84 -14.59 21.85
CA ASP A 130 -35.48 -15.86 21.47
C ASP A 130 -35.37 -16.97 22.53
N TYR A 131 -34.98 -16.64 23.76
CA TYR A 131 -34.99 -17.59 24.91
C TYR A 131 -36.06 -17.28 25.96
N ALA A 132 -37.13 -16.59 25.57
CA ALA A 132 -38.32 -16.47 26.41
C ALA A 132 -39.56 -16.80 25.58
N ILE A 133 -39.94 -18.08 25.52
CA ILE A 133 -41.26 -18.66 25.89
C ILE A 133 -41.05 -20.16 26.14
#